data_AF-A0A151A9Q6-F1
#
_entry.id   AF-A0A151A9Q6-F1
#
_cell.length_a   1.000
_cell.length_b   1.000
_cell.length_c   1.000
_cell.angle_alpha   90.00
_cell.angle_beta   90.00
_cell.angle_gamma   90.00
#
_symmetry.space_group_name_H-M   'P 1'
#
loop_
_entity.id
_entity.type
_entity.pdbx_description
1 polymer ?
#
loop_
_entity_poly.entity_id
_entity_poly.type
_entity_poly.pdbx_seq_one_letter_code
_entity_poly.pdbx_strand_id
1 'polypeptide(L)'
;MLSDTPGIHHITGIVRDAQQNVDFYTGVLGLRLVKQTVNFNEKFTRHLFYGDETGSPGTDLTFFPYPAEDDGRIGKPQITPHW
;
A
#
# COMPACT_ATOMS: atom_id res chain seq x y z
N MET A 1 9.79 15.06 21.07
CA MET A 1 8.32 15.18 21.00
C MET A 1 7.90 14.52 19.70
N LEU A 2 7.10 13.46 19.76
CA LEU A 2 6.36 13.02 18.57
C LEU A 2 5.44 14.19 18.23
N SER A 3 5.65 14.84 17.10
CA SER A 3 4.70 15.81 16.56
C SER A 3 3.34 15.15 16.51
N ASP A 4 2.29 15.83 16.98
CA ASP A 4 0.90 15.33 16.96
C ASP A 4 0.56 14.80 15.56
N THR A 5 0.68 13.49 15.40
CA THR A 5 0.37 12.79 14.15
C THR A 5 -0.94 12.07 14.44
N PRO A 6 -2.02 12.34 13.68
CA PRO A 6 -3.35 11.84 14.01
C PRO A 6 -3.50 10.31 13.90
N GLY A 7 -2.48 9.62 13.38
CA GLY A 7 -2.44 8.17 13.25
C GLY A 7 -1.67 7.75 12.00
N ILE A 8 -1.87 6.49 11.59
CA ILE A 8 -1.39 6.00 10.30
C ILE A 8 -2.16 6.72 9.20
N HIS A 9 -1.47 7.27 8.20
CA HIS A 9 -2.12 7.81 7.01
C HIS A 9 -2.29 6.73 5.94
N HIS A 10 -1.23 5.98 5.66
CA HIS A 10 -1.24 4.85 4.73
C HIS A 10 -0.05 3.93 5.02
N ILE A 11 -0.10 2.70 4.50
CA ILE A 11 1.05 1.79 4.45
C ILE A 11 1.36 1.49 2.98
N THR A 12 2.64 1.40 2.63
CA THR A 12 3.09 1.08 1.28
C THR A 12 3.89 -0.22 1.29
N GLY A 13 3.52 -1.16 0.41
CA GLY A 13 4.23 -2.42 0.21
C GLY A 13 4.80 -2.59 -1.21
N ILE A 14 5.61 -3.62 -1.38
CA ILE A 14 6.12 -4.07 -2.69
C ILE A 14 5.54 -5.46 -2.96
N VAL A 15 5.14 -5.71 -4.21
CA VAL A 15 4.61 -7.00 -4.68
C VAL A 15 5.20 -7.34 -6.05
N ARG A 16 5.15 -8.61 -6.47
CA ARG A 16 5.59 -8.99 -7.82
C ARG A 16 4.51 -8.78 -8.88
N ASP A 17 3.31 -9.26 -8.60
CA ASP A 17 2.21 -9.31 -9.56
C ASP A 17 1.13 -8.29 -9.20
N ALA A 18 0.92 -7.32 -10.11
CA ALA A 18 -0.09 -6.28 -9.93
C ALA A 18 -1.53 -6.82 -9.97
N GLN A 19 -1.80 -7.83 -10.81
CA GLN A 19 -3.14 -8.38 -10.97
C GLN A 19 -3.52 -9.22 -9.75
N GLN A 20 -2.63 -10.11 -9.29
CA GLN A 20 -2.88 -10.87 -8.06
C GLN A 20 -3.09 -9.95 -6.85
N ASN A 21 -2.36 -8.82 -6.81
CA ASN A 21 -2.57 -7.79 -5.79
C ASN A 21 -3.97 -7.15 -5.89
N VAL A 22 -4.41 -6.72 -7.08
CA VAL A 22 -5.77 -6.19 -7.30
C VAL A 22 -6.83 -7.24 -6.95
N ASP A 23 -6.69 -8.48 -7.41
CA ASP A 23 -7.66 -9.55 -7.19
C ASP A 23 -7.85 -9.82 -5.70
N PHE A 24 -6.76 -9.79 -4.93
CA PHE A 24 -6.83 -9.97 -3.48
C PHE A 24 -7.45 -8.75 -2.78
N TYR A 25 -6.91 -7.55 -2.98
CA TYR A 25 -7.35 -6.38 -2.21
C TYR A 25 -8.75 -5.91 -2.60
N THR A 26 -9.14 -6.05 -3.87
CA THR A 26 -10.48 -5.67 -4.33
C THR A 26 -11.46 -6.84 -4.29
N GLY A 27 -11.06 -8.01 -4.78
CA GLY A 27 -11.97 -9.17 -4.93
C GLY A 27 -12.18 -9.93 -3.63
N VAL A 28 -11.13 -10.10 -2.82
CA VAL A 28 -11.22 -10.86 -1.55
C VAL A 28 -11.53 -9.95 -0.37
N LEU A 29 -10.77 -8.86 -0.22
CA LEU A 29 -10.92 -7.94 0.92
C LEU A 29 -11.97 -6.85 0.71
N GLY A 30 -12.46 -6.65 -0.52
CA GLY A 30 -13.51 -5.67 -0.82
C GLY A 30 -13.06 -4.21 -0.75
N LEU A 31 -11.75 -3.93 -0.74
CA LEU A 31 -11.25 -2.56 -0.79
C LEU A 31 -11.46 -1.97 -2.18
N ARG A 32 -11.68 -0.66 -2.25
CA ARG A 32 -11.79 0.04 -3.53
C ARG A 32 -10.39 0.36 -4.05
N LEU A 33 -10.10 0.05 -5.31
CA LEU A 33 -8.95 0.63 -6.02
C LEU A 33 -9.27 2.10 -6.30
N VAL A 34 -8.89 2.98 -5.36
CA VAL A 34 -9.24 4.40 -5.37
C VAL A 34 -8.38 5.22 -6.31
N LYS A 35 -7.15 4.77 -6.58
CA LYS A 35 -6.25 5.44 -7.52
C LYS A 35 -5.25 4.46 -8.13
N GLN A 36 -4.95 4.70 -9.40
CA GLN A 36 -3.82 4.10 -10.10
C GLN A 36 -3.00 5.21 -10.74
N THR A 37 -1.70 5.24 -10.41
CA THR A 37 -0.75 6.20 -10.98
C THR A 37 0.58 5.49 -11.23
N VAL A 38 1.62 6.25 -11.52
CA VAL A 38 3.01 5.76 -11.60
C VAL A 38 3.81 6.22 -10.38
N ASN A 39 4.83 5.45 -10.01
CA ASN A 39 5.80 5.83 -9.00
C ASN A 39 6.50 7.14 -9.42
N PHE A 40 6.49 8.14 -8.55
CA PHE A 40 7.02 9.46 -8.84
C PHE A 40 8.53 9.44 -9.14
N ASN A 41 9.26 8.51 -8.52
CA ASN A 41 10.69 8.33 -8.71
C ASN A 41 11.01 7.44 -9.91
N GLU A 42 10.07 6.60 -10.34
CA GLU A 42 10.26 5.62 -11.41
C GLU A 42 8.97 5.49 -12.23
N LYS A 43 8.82 6.35 -13.25
CA LYS A 43 7.54 6.52 -13.97
C LYS A 43 7.06 5.29 -14.76
N PHE A 44 7.87 4.25 -14.87
CA PHE A 44 7.50 2.99 -15.50
C PHE A 44 6.91 1.97 -14.52
N THR A 45 6.98 2.24 -13.22
CA THR A 45 6.42 1.40 -12.16
C THR A 45 5.05 1.94 -11.77
N ARG A 46 4.03 1.08 -11.68
CA ARG A 46 2.69 1.49 -11.20
C ARG A 46 2.70 1.76 -9.71
N HIS A 47 1.75 2.56 -9.24
CA HIS A 47 1.45 2.73 -7.82
C HIS A 47 -0.06 2.57 -7.64
N LEU A 48 -0.44 1.48 -6.97
CA LEU A 48 -1.83 1.08 -6.75
C LEU A 48 -2.27 1.56 -5.37
N PHE A 49 -3.44 2.17 -5.26
CA PHE A 49 -4.01 2.67 -4.01
C PHE A 49 -5.34 1.99 -3.73
N TYR A 50 -5.45 1.33 -2.59
CA TYR A 50 -6.64 0.68 -2.10
C TYR A 50 -7.11 1.36 -0.82
N GLY A 51 -8.42 1.52 -0.62
CA GLY A 51 -8.94 2.12 0.59
C GLY A 51 -10.45 1.97 0.70
N ASP A 52 -11.06 2.82 1.52
CA ASP A 52 -12.51 2.99 1.56
C ASP A 52 -13.04 3.61 0.25
N GLU A 53 -14.30 4.06 0.23
CA GLU A 53 -14.92 4.61 -0.98
C GLU A 53 -14.14 5.80 -1.59
N THR A 54 -13.38 6.53 -0.77
CA THR A 54 -12.69 7.77 -1.16
C THR A 54 -11.18 7.75 -0.96
N GLY A 55 -10.64 6.73 -0.29
CA GLY A 55 -9.22 6.67 0.12
C GLY A 55 -8.94 7.60 1.30
N SER A 56 -9.76 7.54 2.35
CA SER A 56 -9.57 8.40 3.52
C SER A 56 -8.30 8.03 4.32
N PRO A 57 -7.59 9.00 4.94
CA PRO A 57 -6.41 8.73 5.74
C PRO A 57 -6.66 7.67 6.82
N GLY A 58 -5.76 6.69 6.91
CA GLY A 58 -5.87 5.55 7.81
C GLY A 58 -6.56 4.33 7.18
N THR A 59 -7.17 4.47 6.01
CA THR A 59 -7.73 3.35 5.24
C THR A 59 -6.85 2.95 4.06
N ASP A 60 -5.96 3.84 3.63
CA ASP A 60 -5.15 3.67 2.43
C ASP A 60 -4.04 2.61 2.62
N LEU A 61 -4.04 1.66 1.69
CA LEU A 61 -2.98 0.67 1.50
C LEU A 61 -2.49 0.76 0.06
N THR A 62 -1.18 0.89 -0.14
CA THR A 62 -0.62 1.13 -1.47
C THR A 62 0.48 0.15 -1.83
N PHE A 63 0.65 -0.11 -3.12
CA PHE A 63 1.62 -1.08 -3.61
C PHE A 63 2.38 -0.62 -4.85
N PHE A 64 3.68 -0.92 -4.86
CA PHE A 64 4.52 -0.90 -6.06
C PHE A 64 4.70 -2.34 -6.57
N PRO A 65 4.25 -2.66 -7.79
CA PRO A 65 4.50 -3.96 -8.40
C PRO A 65 5.87 -3.97 -9.10
N TYR A 66 6.81 -4.74 -8.54
CA TYR A 66 8.16 -5.01 -9.02
C TYR A 66 8.29 -6.50 -9.40
N PRO A 67 7.96 -6.90 -10.64
CA PRO A 67 7.84 -8.32 -11.02
C PRO A 67 9.18 -9.07 -11.04
N ALA A 68 10.29 -8.36 -11.18
CA ALA A 68 11.63 -8.93 -11.31
C ALA A 68 12.46 -8.89 -10.01
N GLU A 69 11.90 -8.37 -8.91
CA GLU A 69 12.62 -8.32 -7.64
C GLU A 69 12.58 -9.65 -6.88
N ASP A 70 13.63 -9.89 -6.09
CA ASP A 70 13.71 -11.00 -5.16
C ASP A 70 12.74 -10.83 -3.98
N ASP A 71 12.37 -11.94 -3.35
CA ASP A 71 11.46 -11.90 -2.21
C ASP A 71 12.13 -11.21 -1.01
N GLY A 72 11.42 -10.26 -0.41
CA GLY A 72 11.85 -9.63 0.82
C GLY A 72 11.80 -10.57 2.03
N ARG A 73 12.38 -10.12 3.14
CA ARG A 73 12.28 -10.81 4.44
C ARG A 73 11.54 -9.93 5.45
N ILE A 74 10.57 -10.50 6.14
CA ILE A 74 9.85 -9.81 7.22
C ILE A 74 10.85 -9.45 8.33
N GLY A 75 10.95 -8.15 8.63
CA GLY A 75 11.75 -7.60 9.71
C GLY A 75 10.99 -7.50 11.03
N LYS A 76 11.63 -6.93 12.06
CA LYS A 76 10.93 -6.55 13.29
C LYS A 76 9.97 -5.39 13.01
N PRO A 77 8.81 -5.31 13.68
CA PRO A 77 7.92 -4.17 13.56
C PRO A 77 8.67 -2.87 13.89
N GLN A 78 8.59 -1.90 12.98
CA GLN A 78 9.17 -0.56 13.19
C GLN A 78 8.27 0.32 14.07
N ILE A 79 6.97 0.03 14.08
CA ILE A 79 5.97 0.75 14.84
C ILE A 79 5.28 -0.26 15.74
N THR A 80 5.28 0.01 17.05
CA THR A 80 4.42 -0.69 17.99
C THR A 80 3.11 0.05 18.04
N PRO A 81 1.98 -0.57 17.70
CA PRO A 81 0.70 0.09 17.83
C PRO A 81 0.38 0.32 19.31
N HIS A 82 -0.02 1.56 19.63
CA HIS A 82 -0.56 1.93 20.93
C HIS A 82 -2.08 2.05 20.78
N TRP A 83 -2.76 0.91 20.78
CA TRP A 83 -4.21 0.86 20.98
C TRP A 83 -4.50 0.35 22.39
#